data_AF-A0A1H5PUZ4-F1
#
_entry.id   AF-A0A1H5PUZ4-F1
#
_cell.length_a   1.000
_cell.length_b   1.000
_cell.length_c   1.000
_cell.angle_alpha   90.00
_cell.angle_beta   90.00
_cell.angle_gamma   90.00
#
_symmetry.space_group_name_H-M   'P 1'
#
loop_
_entity.id
_entity.type
_entity.pdbx_description
1 polymer ?
#
loop_
_entity_poly.entity_id
_entity_poly.type
_entity_poly.pdbx_seq_one_letter_code
_entity_poly.pdbx_strand_id
1 'polypeptide(L)' 'MSGLPAVERVDSAVHTVPTDSPEADGTAAWDSTTRVLVTVRCGDVTGLGNTHAPAAWTVSDLLARTVTEQGRPFRIS' A
#
# COMPACT_ATOMS: atom_id res chain seq x y z
N MET A 1 -5.54 28.94 7.46
CA MET A 1 -5.52 27.46 7.57
C MET A 1 -4.77 26.92 6.38
N SER A 2 -3.54 26.43 6.52
CA SER A 2 -2.93 25.67 5.44
C SER A 2 -3.69 24.35 5.32
N GLY A 3 -4.30 24.10 4.16
CA GLY A 3 -4.81 22.76 3.85
C GLY A 3 -3.65 21.77 3.93
N LEU A 4 -3.93 20.58 4.46
CA LEU A 4 -2.98 19.47 4.41
C LEU A 4 -2.52 19.25 2.96
N PRO A 5 -1.23 18.97 2.72
CA PRO A 5 -0.69 18.84 1.38
C PRO A 5 -1.42 17.73 0.60
N ALA A 6 -1.67 17.99 -0.68
CA ALA A 6 -2.29 17.03 -1.58
C ALA A 6 -1.33 15.88 -1.90
N VAL A 7 -1.88 14.72 -2.26
CA VAL A 7 -1.10 13.57 -2.71
C VAL A 7 -0.57 13.84 -4.12
N GLU A 8 0.75 13.81 -4.27
CA GLU A 8 1.47 14.07 -5.53
C GLU A 8 1.77 12.79 -6.29
N ARG A 9 2.12 11.72 -5.56
CA ARG A 9 2.56 10.45 -6.13
C ARG A 9 2.22 9.28 -5.23
N VAL A 10 1.84 8.17 -5.87
CA VAL A 10 1.63 6.87 -5.24
C VAL A 10 2.44 5.83 -6.01
N ASP A 11 3.38 5.18 -5.33
CA ASP A 11 4.16 4.06 -5.85
C ASP A 11 3.76 2.78 -5.12
N SER A 12 3.89 1.62 -5.78
CA SER A 12 3.65 0.33 -5.16
C SER A 12 4.67 -0.74 -5.57
N ALA A 13 4.92 -1.68 -4.67
CA ALA A 13 5.81 -2.82 -4.90
C ALA A 13 5.20 -4.09 -4.28
N VAL A 14 5.40 -5.23 -4.94
CA VAL A 14 4.98 -6.54 -4.44
C VAL A 14 6.18 -7.25 -3.84
N HIS A 15 6.03 -7.75 -2.63
CA HIS A 15 7.04 -8.55 -1.93
C HIS A 15 6.42 -9.87 -1.48
N THR A 16 7.07 -10.97 -1.84
CA THR A 16 6.79 -12.29 -1.27
C THR A 16 7.90 -12.63 -0.30
N VAL A 17 7.53 -12.82 0.97
CA VAL A 17 8.46 -13.12 2.06
C VAL A 17 8.18 -14.55 2.51
N PRO A 18 9.17 -15.46 2.45
CA PRO A 18 9.02 -16.80 3.03
C PRO A 18 8.68 -16.72 4.51
N THR A 19 7.86 -17.63 4.99
CA THR A 19 7.67 -17.82 6.44
C THR A 19 8.86 -18.58 7.01
N ASP A 20 9.13 -18.40 8.31
CA ASP A 20 10.25 -19.10 8.97
C ASP A 20 10.01 -20.63 9.03
N SER A 21 8.75 -21.05 8.95
CA SER A 21 8.29 -22.44 8.84
C SER A 21 6.90 -22.49 8.18
N PRO A 22 6.45 -23.63 7.63
CA PRO A 22 5.09 -23.75 7.09
C PRO A 22 4.03 -23.38 8.15
N GLU A 23 3.08 -22.54 7.76
CA GLU A 23 1.96 -22.08 8.58
C GLU A 23 0.63 -22.62 8.04
N ALA A 24 -0.40 -22.70 8.89
CA ALA A 24 -1.75 -23.11 8.48
C ALA A 24 -2.83 -22.56 9.42
N ASP A 25 -4.04 -22.32 8.88
CA ASP A 25 -5.23 -21.87 9.65
C ASP A 25 -6.29 -22.98 9.83
N GLY A 26 -6.00 -24.20 9.38
CA GLY A 26 -6.92 -25.33 9.36
C GLY A 26 -7.73 -25.47 8.06
N THR A 27 -7.67 -24.49 7.15
CA THR A 27 -8.27 -24.55 5.81
C THR A 27 -7.22 -24.51 4.72
N ALA A 28 -6.16 -23.72 4.91
CA ALA A 28 -5.04 -23.62 3.99
C ALA A 28 -3.71 -23.71 4.75
N ALA A 29 -2.68 -24.16 4.05
CA ALA A 29 -1.30 -24.09 4.49
C ALA A 29 -0.50 -23.22 3.50
N TRP A 30 0.51 -22.51 4.00
CA TRP A 30 1.37 -21.64 3.20
C TRP A 30 2.80 -21.63 3.74
N ASP A 31 3.75 -21.29 2.88
CA ASP A 31 5.18 -21.17 3.17
C ASP A 31 5.71 -19.75 2.94
N SER A 32 4.83 -18.83 2.56
CA SER A 32 5.18 -17.48 2.20
C SER A 32 3.99 -16.54 2.33
N THR A 33 4.29 -15.27 2.58
CA THR A 33 3.32 -14.18 2.65
C THR A 33 3.62 -13.17 1.54
N THR A 34 2.63 -12.88 0.70
CA THR A 34 2.73 -11.82 -0.30
C THR A 34 2.06 -10.55 0.21
N ARG A 35 2.80 -9.43 0.17
CA ARG A 35 2.33 -8.09 0.52
C ARG A 35 2.56 -7.10 -0.61
N VAL A 36 1.67 -6.13 -0.69
CA VAL A 36 1.84 -4.94 -1.50
C VAL A 36 2.24 -3.80 -0.56
N LEU A 37 3.41 -3.22 -0.79
CA LEU A 37 3.87 -2.00 -0.14
C LEU A 37 3.46 -0.79 -0.99
N VAL A 38 3.00 0.26 -0.34
CA VAL A 38 2.59 1.52 -0.98
C VAL A 38 3.38 2.66 -0.37
N THR A 39 3.96 3.51 -1.22
CA THR A 39 4.63 4.75 -0.83
C THR A 39 3.85 5.93 -1.38
N VAL A 40 3.53 6.90 -0.52
CA VAL A 40 2.74 8.09 -0.88
C VAL A 40 3.53 9.35 -0.57
N ARG A 41 3.63 10.26 -1.54
CA ARG A 41 4.30 11.56 -1.37
C ARG A 41 3.27 12.70 -1.34
N CYS A 42 3.36 13.56 -0.32
CA CYS A 42 2.54 14.77 -0.15
C CYS A 42 3.42 15.93 0.36
N GLY A 43 3.81 16.86 -0.52
CA GLY A 43 4.81 17.87 -0.16
C GLY A 43 6.11 17.24 0.31
N ASP A 44 6.57 17.64 1.51
CA ASP A 44 7.80 17.13 2.13
C ASP A 44 7.59 15.83 2.93
N VAL A 45 6.36 15.30 2.97
CA VAL A 45 6.02 14.09 3.73
C VAL A 45 5.95 12.88 2.80
N THR A 46 6.60 11.80 3.21
CA THR A 46 6.45 10.48 2.60
C THR A 46 5.82 9.52 3.61
N GLY A 47 4.68 8.92 3.25
CA GLY A 47 3.98 7.90 4.03
C GLY A 47 4.17 6.50 3.44
N LEU A 48 4.12 5.50 4.32
CA LEU A 48 4.17 4.08 3.95
C LEU A 48 2.91 3.36 4.44
N GLY A 49 2.39 2.46 3.61
CA GLY A 49 1.29 1.56 3.96
C GLY A 49 1.48 0.19 3.29
N ASN A 50 0.88 -0.86 3.84
CA ASN A 50 0.95 -2.19 3.22
C ASN A 50 -0.35 -2.97 3.38
N THR A 51 -0.54 -3.95 2.51
CA THR A 51 -1.66 -4.91 2.60
C THR A 51 -1.25 -6.29 2.11
N HIS A 52 -1.98 -7.32 2.53
CA HIS A 52 -1.84 -8.67 1.99
C HIS A 52 -2.64 -8.77 0.69
N ALA A 53 -1.95 -8.89 -0.43
CA ALA A 53 -2.58 -9.04 -1.74
C ALA A 53 -1.61 -9.72 -2.71
N PRO A 54 -2.10 -10.51 -3.68
CA PRO A 54 -1.26 -11.24 -4.61
C PRO A 54 -0.58 -10.34 -5.66
N ALA A 55 -1.09 -9.13 -5.89
CA ALA A 55 -0.57 -8.22 -6.90
C ALA A 55 -0.87 -6.75 -6.57
N ALA A 56 -0.08 -5.83 -7.13
CA ALA A 56 -0.19 -4.39 -6.87
C ALA A 56 -1.12 -3.61 -7.83
N TRP A 57 -1.71 -4.26 -8.84
CA TRP A 57 -2.45 -3.57 -9.91
C TRP A 57 -3.61 -2.71 -9.37
N THR A 58 -4.34 -3.18 -8.36
CA THR A 58 -5.43 -2.43 -7.72
C THR A 58 -4.94 -1.11 -7.09
N VAL A 59 -3.70 -1.08 -6.60
CA VAL A 59 -3.08 0.13 -6.04
C VAL A 59 -2.69 1.09 -7.16
N SER A 60 -1.95 0.60 -8.15
CA SER A 60 -1.38 1.46 -9.20
C SER A 60 -2.41 2.04 -10.17
N ASP A 61 -3.55 1.36 -10.38
CA ASP A 61 -4.58 1.79 -11.31
C ASP A 61 -5.70 2.58 -10.60
N LEU A 62 -6.53 1.88 -9.84
CA LEU A 62 -7.75 2.46 -9.27
C LEU A 62 -7.45 3.43 -8.12
N LEU A 63 -6.62 3.01 -7.16
CA LEU A 63 -6.41 3.76 -5.93
C LEU A 63 -5.49 4.96 -6.12
N ALA A 64 -4.37 4.80 -6.85
CA ALA A 64 -3.46 5.90 -7.13
C ALA A 64 -4.21 7.06 -7.82
N ARG A 65 -4.96 6.75 -8.89
CA ARG A 65 -5.74 7.75 -9.62
C ARG A 65 -6.78 8.44 -8.74
N THR A 66 -7.56 7.67 -7.98
CA THR A 66 -8.62 8.23 -7.11
C THR A 66 -8.05 9.18 -6.06
N VAL A 67 -6.92 8.82 -5.45
CA VAL A 67 -6.32 9.59 -4.35
C VAL A 67 -5.65 10.87 -4.87
N THR A 68 -5.02 10.83 -6.05
CA THR A 68 -4.42 12.01 -6.67
C THR A 68 -5.47 12.96 -7.26
N GLU A 69 -6.53 12.44 -7.88
CA GLU A 69 -7.56 13.27 -8.54
C GLU A 69 -8.51 13.95 -7.54
N GLN A 70 -8.76 13.34 -6.39
CA GLN A 70 -9.68 13.93 -5.40
C GLN A 70 -9.06 15.05 -4.55
N GLY A 71 -7.75 15.33 -4.70
CA GLY A 71 -7.05 16.35 -3.92
C GLY A 71 -7.19 16.16 -2.40
N ARG A 72 -7.42 14.93 -1.97
CA ARG A 72 -7.76 14.62 -0.58
C ARG A 72 -6.53 14.81 0.29
N PRO A 73 -6.67 15.50 1.43
CA PRO A 73 -5.56 15.68 2.35
C PRO A 73 -5.13 14.34 2.95
N PHE A 74 -3.83 14.04 2.90
CA PHE A 74 -3.28 12.84 3.53
C PHE A 74 -3.21 13.03 5.05
N ARG A 75 -3.77 12.08 5.80
CA ARG A 75 -3.73 12.07 7.28
C ARG A 75 -3.28 10.70 7.77
N ILE A 76 -2.16 10.66 8.48
CA ILE A 76 -1.73 9.48 9.24
C ILE A 76 -2.53 9.47 10.54
N SER A 77 -3.23 8.37 10.84
CA SER A 77 -3.96 8.15 12.09
C SER A 77 -3.00 7.88 13.25
#